data_AF-A0A1H9H0M1-F1
#
_entry.id   AF-A0A1H9H0M1-F1
#
_cell.length_a   1.000
_cell.length_b   1.000
_cell.length_c   1.000
_cell.angle_alpha   90.00
_cell.angle_beta   90.00
_cell.angle_gamma   90.00
#
_symmetry.space_group_name_H-M   'P 1'
#
loop_
_entity.id
_entity.type
_entity.pdbx_description
1 polymer ?
#
loop_
_entity_poly.entity_id
_entity_poly.type
_entity_poly.pdbx_seq_one_letter_code
_entity_poly.pdbx_strand_id
1 'polypeptide(L)'
;MADTPIFGNYKTCNFPGSGPVGSATSGWDVVYYVNAQGEHADVKGFSQKQLRVSGGGKIQHRVMVIKDLMLAPSLGARIGVSGLDYDSVFTTITAGLRILSTRDWDVDTALLLNLNDRGRRSMGASANVSYRF
;
A
#
# COMPACT_ATOMS: atom_id res chain seq x y z
N MET A 1 35.50 22.80 4.81
CA MET A 1 34.39 23.67 5.24
C MET A 1 33.36 22.73 5.84
N ALA A 2 33.12 22.83 7.15
CA ALA A 2 32.25 21.91 7.88
C ALA A 2 30.83 22.47 7.82
N ASP A 3 29.91 21.72 7.20
CA ASP A 3 28.49 22.03 7.23
C ASP A 3 27.95 21.68 8.63
N THR A 4 27.64 22.72 9.41
CA THR A 4 26.93 22.57 10.69
C THR A 4 25.50 22.10 10.43
N PRO A 5 25.06 20.94 10.94
CA PRO A 5 23.69 20.48 10.74
C PRO A 5 22.70 21.36 11.52
N ILE A 6 21.61 21.72 10.84
CA ILE A 6 20.50 22.51 11.40
C ILE A 6 19.66 21.59 12.28
N PHE A 7 19.66 21.82 13.59
CA PHE A 7 18.83 21.09 14.53
C PHE A 7 17.36 21.55 14.43
N GLY A 8 16.57 20.83 13.63
CA GLY A 8 15.11 20.95 13.63
C GLY A 8 14.47 20.15 14.78
N ASN A 9 13.32 20.59 15.27
CA ASN A 9 12.56 19.91 16.32
C ASN A 9 12.11 18.50 15.86
N TYR A 10 12.71 17.44 16.38
CA TYR A 10 12.29 16.06 16.13
C TYR A 10 11.58 15.47 17.35
N LYS A 11 10.61 14.59 17.11
CA LYS A 11 10.00 13.78 18.17
C LYS A 11 10.98 12.69 18.58
N THR A 12 11.53 12.79 19.79
CA THR A 12 12.30 11.73 20.43
C THR A 12 11.37 10.61 20.87
N CYS A 13 11.54 9.40 20.34
CA CYS A 13 10.97 8.21 20.97
C CYS A 13 11.89 7.80 22.12
N ASN A 14 11.52 8.13 23.36
CA ASN A 14 12.27 7.75 24.54
C ASN A 14 11.94 6.27 24.87
N PHE A 15 12.90 5.37 24.69
CA PHE A 15 12.78 4.00 25.20
C PHE A 15 13.12 4.00 26.70
N PRO A 16 12.38 3.26 27.55
CA PRO A 16 12.68 3.22 28.97
C PRO A 16 14.06 2.57 29.19
N GLY A 17 15.01 3.33 29.73
CA GLY A 17 16.38 2.87 30.05
C GLY A 17 17.50 3.38 29.14
N SER A 18 17.19 4.06 28.02
CA SER A 18 18.20 4.76 27.21
C SER A 18 18.33 6.21 27.67
N GLY A 19 19.57 6.68 27.90
CA GLY A 19 19.86 8.11 28.05
C GLY A 19 19.40 8.94 26.83
N PRO A 20 19.58 10.27 26.83
CA PRO A 20 19.04 11.15 25.78
C PRO A 20 19.47 10.69 24.38
N VAL A 21 18.54 10.12 23.62
CA VAL A 21 18.76 9.67 22.24
C VAL A 21 18.55 10.87 21.33
N GLY A 22 19.65 11.39 20.76
CA GLY A 22 19.58 12.41 19.73
C GLY A 22 19.43 11.77 18.35
N SER A 23 18.47 12.23 17.54
CA SER A 23 18.41 11.87 16.12
C SER A 23 18.92 13.04 15.28
N ALA A 24 19.91 12.78 14.42
CA ALA A 24 20.36 13.72 13.40
C ALA A 24 20.05 13.13 12.03
N THR A 25 19.50 13.94 11.13
CA THR A 25 19.29 13.59 9.72
C THR A 25 20.24 14.44 8.87
N SER A 26 20.99 13.79 7.98
CA SER A 26 21.77 14.46 6.93
C SER A 26 21.16 14.06 5.59
N GLY A 27 20.27 14.89 5.08
CA GLY A 27 19.47 14.55 3.90
C GLY A 27 18.43 13.46 4.19
N TRP A 28 17.49 13.30 3.26
CA TRP A 28 16.30 12.45 3.40
C TRP A 28 16.57 10.93 3.47
N ASP A 29 17.81 10.49 3.65
CA ASP A 29 18.24 9.12 3.36
C ASP A 29 18.87 8.36 4.54
N VAL A 30 19.21 9.03 5.66
CA VAL A 30 19.81 8.35 6.82
C VAL A 30 19.34 8.95 8.15
N VAL A 31 18.87 8.08 9.06
CA VAL A 31 18.58 8.41 10.46
C VAL A 31 19.65 7.75 11.34
N TYR A 32 20.43 8.55 12.06
CA TYR A 32 21.40 8.04 13.02
C TYR A 32 20.78 7.93 14.41
N TYR A 33 20.92 6.76 15.04
CA TYR A 33 20.67 6.59 16.48
C TYR A 33 22.01 6.53 17.22
N VAL A 34 22.15 7.32 18.27
CA VAL A 34 23.35 7.35 19.11
C VAL A 34 22.98 6.92 20.52
N ASN A 35 23.65 5.89 21.06
CA ASN A 35 23.52 5.55 22.48
C ASN A 35 24.50 6.39 23.33
N ALA A 36 24.33 6.36 24.66
CA ALA A 36 25.18 7.12 25.57
C ALA A 36 26.67 6.69 25.55
N GLN A 37 26.97 5.51 25.00
CA GLN A 37 28.33 5.00 24.80
C GLN A 37 28.96 5.44 23.46
N GLY A 38 28.26 6.22 22.63
CA GLY A 38 28.77 6.69 21.34
C GLY A 38 28.74 5.63 20.24
N GLU A 39 27.98 4.55 20.41
CA GLU A 39 27.74 3.59 19.34
C GLU A 39 26.66 4.13 18.40
N HIS A 40 26.97 4.07 17.11
CA HIS A 40 26.10 4.54 16.04
C HIS A 40 25.57 3.34 15.27
N ALA A 41 24.24 3.20 15.20
CA ALA A 41 23.59 2.29 14.26
C ALA A 41 23.18 3.09 13.01
N ASP A 42 23.86 2.85 11.90
CA ASP A 42 23.50 3.41 10.59
C ASP A 42 22.31 2.62 10.02
N VAL A 43 21.12 3.22 10.08
CA VAL A 43 19.93 2.70 9.41
C VAL A 43 19.79 3.43 8.09
N LYS A 44 20.37 2.86 7.04
CA LYS A 44 20.16 3.32 5.66
C LYS A 44 18.66 3.31 5.36
N GLY A 45 18.16 4.43 4.83
CA GLY A 45 16.77 4.59 4.44
C GLY A 45 16.32 3.49 3.47
N PHE A 46 15.06 3.08 3.61
CA PHE A 46 14.43 2.08 2.75
C PHE A 46 14.13 2.65 1.35
N SER A 47 15.16 3.03 0.58
CA SER A 47 14.99 3.36 -0.83
C SER A 47 14.89 2.07 -1.66
N GLN A 48 13.75 1.37 -1.58
CA GLN A 48 13.46 0.25 -2.47
C GLN A 48 12.84 0.76 -3.77
N LYS A 49 13.50 0.46 -4.89
CA LYS A 49 12.98 0.68 -6.24
C LYS A 49 12.21 -0.57 -6.65
N GLN A 50 10.99 -0.37 -7.14
CA GLN A 50 10.15 -1.46 -7.62
C GLN A 50 9.54 -1.10 -8.96
N LEU A 51 9.79 -1.94 -9.98
CA LEU A 51 9.04 -1.93 -11.23
C LEU A 51 8.01 -3.06 -11.17
N ARG A 52 6.74 -2.79 -11.49
CA ARG A 52 5.67 -3.78 -11.45
C ARG A 52 4.88 -3.75 -12.76
N VAL A 53 4.78 -4.91 -13.41
CA VAL A 53 4.01 -5.10 -14.65
C VAL A 53 2.93 -6.16 -14.38
N SER A 54 1.70 -5.92 -14.84
CA SER A 54 0.60 -6.86 -14.60
C SER A 54 -0.41 -6.87 -15.74
N GLY A 55 -0.98 -8.03 -16.01
CA GLY A 55 -2.09 -8.24 -16.95
C GLY A 55 -3.22 -9.03 -16.30
N GLY A 56 -4.46 -8.80 -16.73
CA GLY A 56 -5.61 -9.48 -16.15
C GLY A 56 -6.91 -9.20 -16.87
N GLY A 57 -7.91 -10.00 -16.55
CA GLY A 57 -9.27 -9.88 -17.09
C GLY A 57 -10.30 -9.78 -15.97
N LYS A 58 -11.43 -9.14 -16.27
CA LYS A 58 -12.59 -9.05 -15.37
C LYS A 58 -13.83 -9.41 -16.18
N ILE A 59 -14.62 -10.35 -15.68
CA ILE A 59 -15.94 -10.68 -16.19
C ILE A 59 -16.95 -10.00 -15.28
N GLN A 60 -17.95 -9.38 -15.88
CA GLN A 60 -19.03 -8.71 -15.16
C GLN A 60 -20.35 -9.06 -15.83
N HIS A 61 -21.31 -9.51 -15.02
CA HIS A 61 -22.66 -9.75 -15.49
C HIS A 61 -23.57 -8.68 -14.91
N ARG A 62 -24.58 -8.23 -15.65
CA ARG A 62 -25.50 -7.18 -15.20
C ARG A 62 -26.91 -7.74 -15.15
N VAL A 63 -27.52 -7.66 -13.98
CA VAL A 63 -28.86 -8.19 -13.69
C VAL A 63 -29.73 -7.04 -13.19
N MET A 64 -30.90 -6.87 -13.80
CA MET A 64 -31.92 -5.95 -13.30
C MET A 64 -32.69 -6.66 -12.18
N VAL A 65 -32.81 -6.02 -11.01
CA VAL A 65 -33.44 -6.66 -9.84
C VAL A 65 -34.76 -6.00 -9.49
N ILE A 66 -34.79 -4.68 -9.51
CA ILE A 66 -36.01 -3.88 -9.34
C ILE A 66 -35.97 -2.80 -10.41
N LYS A 67 -37.14 -2.31 -10.84
CA LYS A 67 -37.24 -1.11 -11.68
C LYS A 67 -36.34 -0.03 -11.05
N ASP A 68 -35.37 0.47 -11.80
CA ASP A 68 -34.38 1.48 -11.38
C ASP A 68 -33.15 1.02 -10.56
N LEU A 69 -32.94 -0.31 -10.41
CA LEU A 69 -31.78 -0.87 -9.73
C LEU A 69 -31.15 -2.04 -10.52
N MET A 70 -29.86 -1.90 -10.85
CA MET A 70 -29.06 -2.91 -11.52
C MET A 70 -27.97 -3.44 -10.58
N LEU A 71 -27.86 -4.75 -10.47
CA LEU A 71 -26.77 -5.44 -9.79
C LEU A 71 -25.78 -5.96 -10.83
N ALA A 72 -24.50 -5.73 -10.57
CA ALA A 72 -23.43 -6.15 -11.45
C ALA A 72 -22.37 -6.95 -10.68
N PRO A 73 -22.61 -8.25 -10.43
CA PRO A 73 -21.58 -9.14 -9.92
C PRO A 73 -20.42 -9.26 -10.91
N SER A 74 -19.21 -9.39 -10.37
CA SER A 74 -18.00 -9.50 -11.17
C SER A 74 -16.97 -10.43 -10.54
N LEU A 75 -16.22 -11.10 -11.41
CA LEU A 75 -15.09 -11.93 -11.04
C LEU A 75 -13.93 -11.57 -11.95
N GLY A 76 -12.76 -11.34 -11.37
CA GLY A 76 -11.56 -10.95 -12.09
C GLY A 76 -10.33 -11.67 -11.57
N ALA A 77 -9.33 -11.78 -12.44
CA ALA A 77 -8.02 -12.30 -12.10
C ALA A 77 -6.95 -11.47 -12.79
N ARG A 78 -5.85 -11.22 -12.08
CA ARG A 78 -4.68 -10.51 -12.56
C ARG A 78 -3.44 -11.30 -12.16
N ILE A 79 -2.47 -11.37 -13.05
CA ILE A 79 -1.15 -11.91 -12.78
C ILE A 79 -0.11 -10.85 -13.16
N GLY A 80 1.02 -10.83 -12.49
CA GLY A 80 2.08 -9.92 -12.83
C GLY A 80 3.41 -10.27 -12.20
N VAL A 81 4.41 -9.51 -12.60
CA VAL A 81 5.79 -9.62 -12.16
C VAL A 81 6.23 -8.28 -11.59
N SER A 82 7.08 -8.31 -10.57
CA SER A 82 7.81 -7.14 -10.09
C SER A 82 9.30 -7.42 -10.03
N GLY A 83 10.13 -6.39 -10.13
CA GLY A 83 11.59 -6.47 -10.06
C GLY A 83 12.26 -5.14 -9.70
N LEU A 84 13.55 -5.01 -10.06
CA LEU A 84 14.55 -4.01 -9.63
C LEU A 84 15.33 -4.47 -8.39
N ASP A 85 14.80 -4.25 -7.19
CA ASP A 85 15.50 -4.68 -5.97
C ASP A 85 15.00 -6.06 -5.47
N TYR A 86 13.80 -6.48 -5.89
CA TYR A 86 13.21 -7.77 -5.55
C TYR A 86 12.29 -8.33 -6.64
N ASP A 87 12.70 -9.44 -7.23
CA ASP A 87 11.90 -10.16 -8.22
C ASP A 87 10.80 -11.00 -7.59
N SER A 88 9.58 -10.88 -8.09
CA SER A 88 8.45 -11.68 -7.61
C SER A 88 7.31 -11.76 -8.61
N VAL A 89 6.68 -12.92 -8.67
CA VAL A 89 5.40 -13.14 -9.35
C VAL A 89 4.25 -13.01 -8.36
N PHE A 90 3.22 -12.27 -8.73
CA PHE A 90 2.00 -12.15 -7.94
C PHE A 90 0.76 -12.43 -8.78
N THR A 91 -0.26 -12.93 -8.10
CA THR A 91 -1.58 -13.17 -8.65
C THR A 91 -2.61 -12.52 -7.73
N THR A 92 -3.61 -11.87 -8.31
CA THR A 92 -4.73 -11.27 -7.58
C THR A 92 -6.02 -11.83 -8.15
N ILE A 93 -6.86 -12.42 -7.29
CA ILE A 93 -8.23 -12.80 -7.61
C ILE A 93 -9.15 -11.74 -6.99
N THR A 94 -10.16 -11.30 -7.73
CA THR A 94 -11.11 -10.28 -7.30
C THR A 94 -12.52 -10.78 -7.47
N ALA A 95 -13.33 -10.75 -6.41
CA ALA A 95 -14.77 -10.98 -6.47
C ALA A 95 -15.47 -9.69 -6.05
N GLY A 96 -16.33 -9.13 -6.90
CA GLY A 96 -16.94 -7.83 -6.65
C GLY A 96 -18.43 -7.79 -6.95
N LEU A 97 -19.10 -6.85 -6.32
CA LEU A 97 -20.51 -6.56 -6.51
C LEU A 97 -20.68 -5.05 -6.64
N ARG A 98 -21.21 -4.63 -7.78
CA ARG A 98 -21.58 -3.23 -8.01
C ARG A 98 -23.09 -3.06 -8.08
N ILE A 99 -23.62 -2.08 -7.37
CA ILE A 99 -25.02 -1.66 -7.41
C ILE A 99 -25.06 -0.35 -8.19
N LEU A 100 -25.84 -0.32 -9.26
CA LEU A 100 -26.07 0.88 -10.06
C LEU A 100 -27.53 1.28 -9.92
N SER A 101 -27.79 2.51 -9.49
CA SER A 101 -29.12 3.10 -9.54
C SER A 101 -29.27 3.98 -10.78
N THR A 102 -30.49 4.08 -11.30
CA THR A 102 -30.83 5.09 -12.32
C THR A 102 -30.88 6.51 -11.74
N ARG A 103 -30.72 6.66 -10.42
CA ARG A 103 -30.66 7.95 -9.70
C ARG A 103 -29.23 8.45 -9.49
N ASP A 104 -28.35 8.19 -10.46
CA ASP A 104 -26.99 8.72 -10.56
C ASP A 104 -26.01 8.39 -9.42
N TRP A 105 -26.34 7.40 -8.59
CA TRP A 105 -25.42 6.85 -7.59
C TRP A 105 -25.03 5.40 -7.93
N ASP A 106 -23.82 5.03 -7.52
CA ASP A 106 -23.36 3.66 -7.58
C ASP A 106 -22.48 3.29 -6.38
N VAL A 107 -22.57 2.03 -5.98
CA VAL A 107 -21.76 1.44 -4.91
C VAL A 107 -21.02 0.25 -5.48
N ASP A 108 -19.69 0.20 -5.33
CA ASP A 108 -18.83 -0.90 -5.80
C ASP A 108 -18.06 -1.49 -4.62
N THR A 109 -18.28 -2.77 -4.37
CA THR A 109 -17.62 -3.53 -3.31
C THR A 109 -16.84 -4.68 -3.91
N ALA A 110 -15.64 -4.96 -3.39
CA ALA A 110 -14.86 -6.09 -3.84
C ALA A 110 -14.02 -6.73 -2.74
N LEU A 111 -13.85 -8.05 -2.83
CA LEU A 111 -12.87 -8.83 -2.10
C LEU A 111 -11.69 -9.12 -3.01
N LEU A 112 -10.48 -8.97 -2.46
CA LEU A 112 -9.22 -9.17 -3.16
C LEU A 112 -8.40 -10.23 -2.44
N LEU A 113 -8.04 -11.28 -3.15
CA LEU A 113 -7.12 -12.31 -2.69
C LEU A 113 -5.82 -12.16 -3.47
N ASN A 114 -4.74 -11.83 -2.78
CA ASN A 114 -3.41 -11.73 -3.37
C ASN A 114 -2.59 -12.94 -2.96
N LEU A 115 -1.93 -13.51 -3.96
CA LEU A 115 -1.04 -14.65 -3.86
C LEU A 115 0.30 -14.24 -4.46
N ASN A 116 1.36 -14.81 -3.94
CA ASN A 116 2.72 -14.52 -4.35
C ASN A 116 3.50 -15.83 -4.47
N ASP A 117 4.48 -15.87 -5.38
CA ASP A 117 5.35 -17.01 -5.60
C ASP A 117 6.17 -17.41 -4.36
N ARG A 118 6.42 -16.47 -3.45
CA ARG A 118 7.10 -16.73 -2.17
C ARG A 118 6.18 -17.24 -1.06
N GLY A 119 5.00 -17.75 -1.41
CA GLY A 119 4.03 -18.30 -0.47
C GLY A 119 3.30 -17.27 0.38
N ARG A 120 3.54 -15.96 0.17
CA ARG A 120 2.80 -14.89 0.86
C ARG A 120 1.39 -14.80 0.29
N ARG A 121 0.40 -14.77 1.19
CA ARG A 121 -1.01 -14.59 0.85
C ARG A 121 -1.54 -13.39 1.63
N SER A 122 -2.32 -12.55 0.99
CA SER A 122 -3.04 -11.48 1.67
C SER A 122 -4.46 -11.37 1.15
N MET A 123 -5.37 -10.96 2.01
CA MET A 123 -6.77 -10.70 1.67
C MET A 123 -7.07 -9.24 1.98
N GLY A 124 -7.87 -8.61 1.12
CA GLY A 124 -8.34 -7.24 1.30
C GLY A 124 -9.78 -7.10 0.84
N ALA A 125 -10.38 -5.98 1.21
CA ALA A 125 -11.69 -5.57 0.72
C ALA A 125 -11.62 -4.11 0.28
N SER A 126 -12.45 -3.73 -0.68
CA SER A 126 -12.68 -2.35 -1.08
C SER A 126 -14.17 -2.05 -1.13
N ALA A 127 -14.52 -0.81 -0.81
CA ALA A 127 -15.85 -0.26 -0.96
C ALA A 127 -15.71 1.16 -1.52
N ASN A 128 -16.44 1.45 -2.59
CA ASN A 128 -16.46 2.75 -3.24
C ASN A 128 -17.91 3.19 -3.40
N VAL A 129 -18.16 4.47 -3.20
CA VAL A 129 -19.46 5.10 -3.43
C VAL A 129 -19.21 6.28 -4.35
N SER A 130 -19.99 6.39 -5.42
CA SER A 130 -19.91 7.48 -6.37
C SER A 130 -21.30 8.06 -6.63
N TYR A 131 -21.36 9.38 -6.79
CA TYR A 131 -22.57 10.14 -7.10
C TYR A 131 -22.24 11.11 -8.23
N ARG A 132 -23.15 11.23 -9.20
CA ARG A 132 -23.02 12.16 -10.34
C ARG A 132 -24.14 13.20 -10.26
N PHE A 133 -23.78 14.45 -10.51
CA PHE A 133 -24.64 15.63 -10.46
C PHE A 133 -24.75 16.29 -11.83
#